data_AF-R1EJ03-F1
#
_entry.id   AF-R1EJ03-F1
#
_cell.length_a   1.000
_cell.length_b   1.000
_cell.length_c   1.000
_cell.angle_alpha   90.00
_cell.angle_beta   90.00
_cell.angle_gamma   90.00
#
_symmetry.space_group_name_H-M   'P 1'
#
loop_
_entity.id
_entity.type
_entity.pdbx_description
1 polymer ?
#
loop_
_entity_poly.entity_id
_entity_poly.type
_entity_poly.pdbx_seq_one_letter_code
_entity_poly.pdbx_strand_id
1 'polypeptide(L)'
;MKNAKAKKKPALKLPELTCDELRKILRIRCKLVLNDFEKKYDFRYTREESEKLAHQERGGRKYLPPEGWAKLALAVKDKYASNKWLKKESGWPVVYHGTRARPCIVRGIVREGFKIRGGKETAHNGSRYGQGVYCTPDPAYAVHYAKQQKLETSEHDDEFLVVFQCRVEPDSFTVERDTNDDNSRAIWRVADPTNLRPCAVLMSTVAP
;
A
#
# COMPACT_ATOMS: atom_id res chain seq x y z
N MET A 1 5.68 35.78 15.00
CA MET A 1 5.70 34.31 15.16
C MET A 1 4.39 33.74 14.66
N LYS A 2 4.38 33.01 13.54
CA LYS A 2 3.15 32.37 13.01
C LYS A 2 3.04 30.97 13.61
N ASN A 3 2.12 30.77 14.54
CA ASN A 3 1.76 29.46 15.08
C ASN A 3 1.17 28.60 13.95
N ALA A 4 1.99 27.69 13.40
CA ALA A 4 1.51 26.62 12.54
C ALA A 4 0.70 25.65 13.42
N LYS A 5 -0.64 25.78 13.39
CA LYS A 5 -1.53 24.76 13.95
C LYS A 5 -1.16 23.41 13.32
N ALA A 6 -0.60 22.50 14.12
CA ALA A 6 -0.36 21.13 13.71
C ALA A 6 -1.70 20.54 13.27
N LYS A 7 -1.90 20.32 11.97
CA LYS A 7 -3.10 19.65 11.46
C LYS A 7 -3.14 18.27 12.12
N LYS A 8 -4.15 18.04 12.96
CA LYS A 8 -4.40 16.75 13.63
C LYS A 8 -4.38 15.67 12.54
N LYS A 9 -3.53 14.65 12.68
CA LYS A 9 -3.49 13.54 11.72
C LYS A 9 -4.90 12.93 11.66
N PRO A 10 -5.52 12.79 10.48
CA PRO A 10 -6.81 12.11 10.38
C PRO A 10 -6.65 10.70 10.94
N ALA A 11 -7.47 10.35 11.93
CA ALA A 11 -7.50 9.00 12.48
C ALA A 11 -8.07 8.08 11.39
N LEU A 12 -7.28 7.08 11.01
CA LEU A 12 -7.75 6.02 10.12
C LEU A 12 -8.69 5.12 10.90
N LYS A 13 -9.79 4.69 10.28
CA LYS A 13 -10.74 3.76 10.87
C LYS A 13 -10.75 2.48 10.04
N LEU A 14 -10.71 1.34 10.73
CA LEU A 14 -10.95 0.06 10.10
C LEU A 14 -12.37 0.06 9.51
N PRO A 15 -12.57 -0.22 8.21
CA PRO A 15 -13.90 -0.18 7.61
C PRO A 15 -14.84 -1.16 8.31
N GLU A 16 -16.09 -0.79 8.54
CA GLU A 16 -17.08 -1.69 9.15
C GLU A 16 -17.42 -2.87 8.23
N LEU A 17 -17.37 -2.63 6.92
CA LEU A 17 -17.52 -3.64 5.87
C LEU A 17 -16.52 -4.78 6.02
N THR A 18 -17.00 -5.99 5.74
CA THR A 18 -16.19 -7.20 5.66
C THR A 18 -15.22 -7.14 4.48
N CYS A 19 -14.20 -8.01 4.50
CA CYS A 19 -13.28 -8.09 3.36
C CYS A 19 -13.97 -8.52 2.06
N ASP A 20 -15.05 -9.31 2.14
CA ASP A 20 -15.82 -9.74 0.97
C ASP A 20 -16.59 -8.57 0.33
N GLU A 21 -17.20 -7.72 1.14
CA GLU A 21 -17.87 -6.50 0.69
C GLU A 21 -16.88 -5.49 0.10
N LEU A 22 -15.76 -5.24 0.79
CA LEU A 22 -14.70 -4.37 0.28
C LEU A 22 -14.13 -4.89 -1.05
N ARG A 23 -13.95 -6.21 -1.18
CA ARG A 23 -13.53 -6.82 -2.46
C ARG A 23 -14.61 -6.64 -3.53
N LYS A 24 -15.89 -6.77 -3.21
CA LYS A 24 -17.00 -6.51 -4.15
C LYS A 24 -16.92 -5.07 -4.68
N ILE A 25 -16.65 -4.09 -3.83
CA ILE A 25 -16.44 -2.69 -4.23
C ILE A 25 -15.29 -2.59 -5.25
N LEU A 26 -14.13 -3.17 -4.96
CA LEU A 26 -12.98 -3.15 -5.89
C LEU A 26 -13.29 -3.86 -7.22
N ARG A 27 -14.03 -4.98 -7.19
CA ARG A 27 -14.43 -5.70 -8.40
C ARG A 27 -15.31 -4.83 -9.30
N ILE A 28 -16.32 -4.18 -8.73
CA ILE A 28 -17.26 -3.33 -9.47
C ILE A 28 -16.56 -2.05 -9.94
N ARG A 29 -15.98 -1.29 -9.01
CA ARG A 29 -15.44 0.04 -9.29
C ARG A 29 -14.16 -0.03 -10.11
N CYS A 30 -13.26 -0.97 -9.80
CA CYS A 30 -11.97 -1.11 -10.48
C CYS A 30 -11.96 -2.17 -11.58
N LYS A 31 -13.11 -2.80 -11.89
CA LYS A 31 -13.23 -3.87 -12.91
C LYS A 31 -12.28 -5.05 -12.66
N LEU A 32 -12.07 -5.39 -11.39
CA LEU A 32 -11.32 -6.56 -10.96
C LEU A 32 -12.23 -7.79 -10.91
N VAL A 33 -11.65 -8.98 -11.00
CA VAL A 33 -12.35 -10.28 -10.95
C VAL A 33 -11.94 -11.04 -9.69
N LEU A 34 -12.68 -12.10 -9.35
CA LEU A 34 -12.38 -12.91 -8.16
C LEU A 34 -10.96 -13.49 -8.20
N ASN A 35 -10.50 -13.92 -9.38
CA ASN A 35 -9.16 -14.49 -9.57
C ASN A 35 -8.03 -13.47 -9.43
N ASP A 36 -8.32 -12.16 -9.32
CA ASP A 36 -7.31 -11.17 -8.97
C ASP A 36 -6.94 -11.25 -7.46
N PHE A 37 -7.71 -11.98 -6.65
CA PHE A 37 -7.59 -12.05 -5.19
C PHE A 37 -7.38 -13.46 -4.65
N GLU A 38 -6.77 -13.56 -3.47
CA GLU A 38 -6.56 -14.81 -2.74
C GLU A 38 -7.10 -14.66 -1.31
N LYS A 39 -8.41 -14.86 -1.15
CA LYS A 39 -9.17 -14.52 0.06
C LYS A 39 -8.63 -15.15 1.35
N LYS A 40 -7.98 -16.31 1.27
CA LYS A 40 -7.45 -17.02 2.45
C LYS A 40 -6.35 -16.24 3.16
N TYR A 41 -5.76 -15.24 2.50
CA TYR A 41 -4.73 -14.38 3.07
C TYR A 41 -5.21 -12.97 3.40
N ASP A 42 -6.51 -12.71 3.32
CA ASP A 42 -7.08 -11.47 3.83
C ASP A 42 -6.78 -11.30 5.32
N PHE A 43 -6.75 -10.05 5.77
CA PHE A 43 -6.50 -9.75 7.17
C PHE A 43 -7.11 -8.41 7.57
N ARG A 44 -7.52 -8.27 8.83
CA ARG A 44 -8.01 -7.01 9.38
C ARG A 44 -7.07 -6.56 10.47
N TYR A 45 -6.38 -5.46 10.25
CA TYR A 45 -5.42 -4.91 11.20
C TYR A 45 -6.16 -4.09 12.27
N THR A 46 -6.79 -4.78 13.21
CA THR A 46 -7.29 -4.15 14.45
C THR A 46 -6.10 -3.65 15.27
N ARG A 47 -6.37 -2.84 16.31
CA ARG A 47 -5.33 -2.40 17.24
C ARG A 47 -4.62 -3.59 17.90
N GLU A 48 -5.38 -4.53 18.45
CA GLU A 48 -4.85 -5.72 19.10
C GLU A 48 -3.98 -6.57 18.15
N GLU A 49 -4.45 -6.81 16.92
CA GLU A 49 -3.68 -7.57 15.94
C GLU A 49 -2.43 -6.83 15.47
N SER A 50 -2.49 -5.50 15.40
CA SER A 50 -1.32 -4.68 15.03
C SER A 50 -0.26 -4.70 16.13
N GLU A 51 -0.67 -4.61 17.41
CA GLU A 51 0.23 -4.71 18.55
C GLU A 51 0.96 -6.07 18.58
N LYS A 52 0.26 -7.19 18.31
CA LYS A 52 0.86 -8.54 18.19
C LYS A 52 1.89 -8.65 17.06
N LEU A 53 1.74 -7.86 15.99
CA LEU A 53 2.59 -7.89 14.81
C LEU A 53 3.76 -6.90 14.86
N ALA A 54 3.71 -5.88 15.71
CA ALA A 54 4.64 -4.75 15.75
C ALA A 54 6.10 -5.14 16.07
N HIS A 55 6.31 -6.28 16.72
CA HIS A 55 7.64 -6.80 17.07
C HIS A 55 8.22 -7.75 16.03
N GLN A 56 7.49 -8.04 14.94
CA GLN A 56 7.92 -9.00 13.95
C GLN A 56 8.72 -8.37 12.83
N GLU A 57 9.53 -9.19 12.17
CA GLU A 57 10.19 -8.84 10.92
C GLU A 57 9.49 -9.48 9.71
N ARG A 58 9.69 -8.86 8.55
CA ARG A 58 9.33 -9.42 7.25
C ARG A 58 10.45 -9.15 6.27
N GLY A 59 11.05 -10.20 5.72
CA GLY A 59 12.17 -10.08 4.78
C GLY A 59 13.43 -9.46 5.42
N GLY A 60 13.73 -9.82 6.68
CA GLY A 60 14.87 -9.29 7.42
C GLY A 60 14.80 -7.80 7.79
N ARG A 61 13.60 -7.20 7.76
CA ARG A 61 13.38 -5.81 8.18
C ARG A 61 12.18 -5.70 9.11
N LYS A 62 12.24 -4.73 10.04
CA LYS A 62 11.13 -4.39 10.94
C LYS A 62 9.84 -4.19 10.15
N TYR A 63 8.78 -4.85 10.57
CA TYR A 63 7.46 -4.73 9.95
C TYR A 63 6.59 -3.75 10.73
N LEU A 64 6.09 -2.73 10.05
CA LEU A 64 5.12 -1.78 10.61
C LEU A 64 3.71 -2.19 10.16
N PRO A 65 2.88 -2.80 11.02
CA PRO A 65 1.53 -3.21 10.64
C PRO A 65 0.65 -1.99 10.35
N PRO A 66 -0.18 -2.04 9.29
CA PRO A 66 -1.06 -0.92 8.93
C PRO A 66 -2.33 -0.98 9.78
N GLU A 67 -2.24 -0.59 11.06
CA GLU A 67 -3.42 -0.51 11.95
C GLU A 67 -4.55 0.34 11.34
N GLY A 68 -5.78 -0.15 11.43
CA GLY A 68 -6.95 0.52 10.87
C GLY A 68 -7.21 0.19 9.40
N TRP A 69 -6.52 -0.80 8.83
CA TRP A 69 -6.70 -1.22 7.44
C TRP A 69 -7.27 -2.64 7.32
N ALA A 70 -8.15 -2.83 6.35
CA ALA A 70 -8.53 -4.13 5.83
C ALA A 70 -7.63 -4.49 4.64
N LYS A 71 -7.00 -5.65 4.71
CA LYS A 71 -6.11 -6.19 3.68
C LYS A 71 -6.85 -7.21 2.85
N LEU A 72 -6.94 -6.90 1.55
CA LEU A 72 -7.47 -7.78 0.52
C LEU A 72 -6.28 -8.36 -0.25
N ALA A 73 -5.97 -9.63 0.00
CA ALA A 73 -4.79 -10.26 -0.58
C ALA A 73 -4.97 -10.50 -2.09
N LEU A 74 -3.91 -10.24 -2.86
CA LEU A 74 -3.88 -10.45 -4.30
C LEU A 74 -3.43 -11.88 -4.64
N ALA A 75 -3.98 -12.45 -5.70
CA ALA A 75 -3.53 -13.73 -6.25
C ALA A 75 -2.20 -13.54 -7.00
N VAL A 76 -1.09 -13.72 -6.28
CA VAL A 76 0.28 -13.47 -6.78
C VAL A 76 1.16 -14.70 -6.82
N LYS A 77 0.62 -15.86 -6.38
CA LYS A 77 1.33 -17.14 -6.47
C LYS A 77 1.57 -17.46 -7.94
N ASP A 78 2.81 -17.80 -8.28
CA ASP A 78 3.24 -18.17 -9.64
C ASP A 78 3.09 -17.04 -10.69
N LYS A 79 2.77 -15.80 -10.26
CA LYS A 79 2.70 -14.61 -11.12
C LYS A 79 4.07 -14.10 -11.57
N TYR A 80 5.11 -14.42 -10.79
CA TYR A 80 6.49 -13.99 -11.03
C TYR A 80 7.41 -15.21 -11.12
N ALA A 81 8.64 -15.01 -11.60
CA ALA A 81 9.62 -16.08 -11.82
C ALA A 81 9.88 -17.01 -10.61
N SER A 82 9.59 -16.56 -9.39
CA SER A 82 9.64 -17.39 -8.19
C SER A 82 8.64 -16.91 -7.15
N ASN A 83 8.28 -17.79 -6.20
CA ASN A 83 7.51 -17.45 -5.00
C ASN A 83 8.40 -17.16 -3.77
N LYS A 84 9.73 -17.26 -3.88
CA LYS A 84 10.66 -17.03 -2.74
C LYS A 84 10.45 -15.67 -2.06
N TRP A 85 10.11 -14.64 -2.84
CA TRP A 85 9.83 -13.29 -2.34
C TRP A 85 8.64 -13.21 -1.36
N LEU A 86 7.73 -14.20 -1.33
CA LEU A 86 6.58 -14.26 -0.41
C LEU A 86 6.93 -14.83 0.97
N LYS A 87 8.10 -15.47 1.14
CA LYS A 87 8.50 -16.07 2.42
C LYS A 87 8.53 -15.03 3.54
N LYS A 88 7.97 -15.36 4.72
CA LYS A 88 7.83 -14.41 5.84
C LYS A 88 9.18 -13.80 6.24
N GLU A 89 10.18 -14.64 6.51
CA GLU A 89 11.48 -14.24 7.06
C GLU A 89 12.52 -13.99 5.96
N SER A 90 12.76 -14.98 5.09
CA SER A 90 13.78 -14.94 4.03
C SER A 90 13.29 -14.39 2.69
N GLY A 91 12.07 -13.86 2.64
CA GLY A 91 11.53 -13.22 1.44
C GLY A 91 11.92 -11.74 1.37
N TRP A 92 11.17 -11.00 0.56
CA TRP A 92 11.38 -9.57 0.34
C TRP A 92 10.80 -8.70 1.48
N PRO A 93 11.39 -7.56 1.86
CA PRO A 93 10.77 -6.65 2.83
C PRO A 93 9.35 -6.20 2.44
N VAL A 94 8.50 -5.96 3.44
CA VAL A 94 7.16 -5.35 3.22
C VAL A 94 7.30 -3.84 3.17
N VAL A 95 6.69 -3.22 2.16
CA VAL A 95 6.59 -1.77 1.99
C VAL A 95 5.21 -1.39 1.49
N TYR A 96 4.91 -0.09 1.51
CA TYR A 96 3.62 0.48 1.16
C TYR A 96 3.75 1.49 0.03
N HIS A 97 2.82 1.44 -0.91
CA HIS A 97 2.70 2.39 -1.99
C HIS A 97 1.32 3.05 -1.95
N GLY A 98 1.30 4.32 -1.59
CA GLY A 98 0.08 5.14 -1.67
C GLY A 98 -0.10 5.69 -3.08
N THR A 99 -1.33 5.66 -3.58
CA THR A 99 -1.68 6.18 -4.90
C THR A 99 -3.05 6.83 -4.89
N ARG A 100 -3.36 7.61 -5.92
CA ARG A 100 -4.73 8.09 -6.15
C ARG A 100 -5.61 6.88 -6.47
N ALA A 101 -6.72 6.71 -5.76
CA ALA A 101 -7.60 5.55 -5.90
C ALA A 101 -8.48 5.57 -7.17
N ARG A 102 -7.95 6.07 -8.29
CA ARG A 102 -8.63 6.02 -9.59
C ARG A 102 -8.79 4.56 -10.02
N PRO A 103 -9.99 4.12 -10.43
CA PRO A 103 -10.25 2.75 -10.88
C PRO A 103 -9.22 2.16 -11.84
N CYS A 104 -8.81 2.92 -12.86
CA CYS A 104 -7.84 2.45 -13.86
C CYS A 104 -6.43 2.28 -13.29
N ILE A 105 -6.01 3.11 -12.32
CA ILE A 105 -4.71 3.01 -11.67
C ILE A 105 -4.68 1.78 -10.76
N VAL A 106 -5.72 1.59 -9.95
CA VAL A 106 -5.83 0.42 -9.07
C VAL A 106 -5.81 -0.86 -9.89
N ARG A 107 -6.64 -0.93 -10.96
CA ARG A 107 -6.67 -2.09 -11.87
C ARG A 107 -5.32 -2.35 -12.52
N GLY A 108 -4.67 -1.31 -13.03
CA GLY A 108 -3.37 -1.41 -13.69
C GLY A 108 -2.32 -1.97 -12.74
N ILE A 109 -2.23 -1.46 -11.52
CA ILE A 109 -1.26 -1.97 -10.52
C ILE A 109 -1.54 -3.43 -10.17
N VAL A 110 -2.80 -3.80 -9.93
CA VAL A 110 -3.17 -5.19 -9.57
C VAL A 110 -2.78 -6.17 -10.69
N ARG A 111 -3.09 -5.86 -11.94
CA ARG A 111 -2.91 -6.79 -13.06
C ARG A 111 -1.52 -6.72 -13.67
N GLU A 112 -1.03 -5.52 -13.94
CA GLU A 112 0.18 -5.26 -14.73
C GLU A 112 1.39 -4.91 -13.86
N GLY A 113 1.19 -4.63 -12.57
CA GLY A 113 2.26 -4.16 -11.68
C GLY A 113 2.52 -2.66 -11.80
N PHE A 114 3.63 -2.20 -11.22
CA PHE A 114 3.96 -0.79 -11.23
C PHE A 114 4.58 -0.35 -12.55
N LYS A 115 4.26 0.88 -12.96
CA LYS A 115 4.92 1.55 -14.10
C LYS A 115 5.55 2.84 -13.60
N ILE A 116 6.78 3.11 -14.02
CA ILE A 116 7.42 4.39 -13.73
C ILE A 116 6.53 5.52 -14.29
N ARG A 117 6.28 6.57 -13.50
CA ARG A 117 5.37 7.68 -13.83
C ARG A 117 3.93 7.24 -14.18
N GLY A 118 3.52 6.04 -13.75
CA GLY A 118 2.24 5.45 -14.14
C GLY A 118 2.14 5.13 -15.64
N GLY A 119 3.29 4.96 -16.31
CA GLY A 119 3.37 4.71 -17.76
C GLY A 119 3.30 5.96 -18.62
N LYS A 120 3.41 7.15 -18.03
CA LYS A 120 3.40 8.44 -18.75
C LYS A 120 4.82 8.93 -19.03
N GLU A 121 4.96 9.70 -20.10
CA GLU A 121 6.22 10.37 -20.45
C GLU A 121 6.65 11.37 -19.36
N THR A 122 5.71 12.12 -18.78
CA THR A 122 5.98 13.12 -17.74
C THR A 122 5.35 12.75 -16.40
N ALA A 123 6.05 13.03 -15.30
CA ALA A 123 5.57 12.76 -13.95
C ALA A 123 4.68 13.89 -13.46
N HIS A 124 3.46 13.59 -13.01
CA HIS A 124 2.54 14.60 -12.45
C HIS A 124 3.04 15.13 -11.09
N ASN A 125 3.73 14.29 -10.31
CA ASN A 125 4.51 14.68 -9.15
C ASN A 125 5.95 14.33 -9.50
N GLY A 126 6.78 15.37 -9.65
CA GLY A 126 8.12 15.27 -10.19
C GLY A 126 8.98 14.23 -9.47
N SER A 127 9.90 13.65 -10.23
CA SER A 127 11.05 12.87 -9.80
C SER A 127 11.99 13.70 -8.92
N ARG A 128 11.47 14.18 -7.77
CA ARG A 128 12.18 15.02 -6.79
C ARG A 128 13.51 14.38 -6.38
N TYR A 129 13.52 13.05 -6.38
CA TYR A 129 14.65 12.23 -6.03
C TYR A 129 15.11 11.32 -7.18
N GLY A 130 14.72 11.63 -8.42
CA GLY A 130 15.02 10.81 -9.59
C GLY A 130 13.86 9.90 -10.06
N GLN A 131 14.08 9.20 -11.17
CA GLN A 131 13.09 8.33 -11.80
C GLN A 131 12.96 7.01 -11.03
N GLY A 132 11.72 6.55 -10.83
CA GLY A 132 11.43 5.28 -10.16
C GLY A 132 10.02 5.21 -9.60
N VAL A 133 9.72 4.10 -8.91
CA VAL A 133 8.51 3.92 -8.12
C VAL A 133 8.84 4.20 -6.65
N TYR A 134 8.05 5.06 -6.03
CA TYR A 134 8.25 5.43 -4.63
C TYR A 134 7.41 4.56 -3.70
N CYS A 135 8.02 4.06 -2.64
CA CYS A 135 7.35 3.32 -1.57
C CYS A 135 7.92 3.73 -0.21
N THR A 136 7.36 3.18 0.85
CA THR A 136 7.78 3.49 2.23
C THR A 136 7.55 2.27 3.12
N PRO A 137 8.42 1.97 4.09
CA PRO A 137 8.12 0.98 5.12
C PRO A 137 7.05 1.47 6.11
N ASP A 138 6.73 2.77 6.15
CA ASP A 138 5.74 3.38 7.05
C ASP A 138 4.36 3.49 6.38
N PRO A 139 3.38 2.66 6.78
CA PRO A 139 2.04 2.71 6.19
C PRO A 139 1.34 4.06 6.45
N ALA A 140 1.61 4.71 7.59
CA ALA A 140 1.04 6.02 7.91
C ALA A 140 1.56 7.11 6.95
N TYR A 141 2.79 6.97 6.47
CA TYR A 141 3.35 7.88 5.47
C TYR A 141 2.73 7.67 4.08
N ALA A 142 2.48 6.42 3.68
CA ALA A 142 1.82 6.11 2.40
C ALA A 142 0.45 6.78 2.25
N VAL A 143 -0.26 6.99 3.37
CA VAL A 143 -1.56 7.67 3.41
C VAL A 143 -1.54 9.09 2.84
N HIS A 144 -0.41 9.80 2.95
CA HIS A 144 -0.29 11.16 2.40
C HIS A 144 -0.53 11.19 0.88
N TYR A 145 -0.17 10.11 0.19
CA TYR A 145 -0.41 9.96 -1.24
C TYR A 145 -1.83 9.46 -1.54
N ALA A 146 -2.37 8.57 -0.71
CA ALA A 146 -3.73 8.03 -0.85
C ALA A 146 -4.82 9.09 -0.65
N LYS A 147 -4.61 10.06 0.25
CA LYS A 147 -5.57 11.14 0.55
C LYS A 147 -5.80 12.11 -0.61
N GLN A 148 -4.98 12.07 -1.66
CA GLN A 148 -5.15 12.93 -2.84
C GLN A 148 -6.42 12.59 -3.63
N GLN A 149 -6.86 11.34 -3.60
CA GLN A 149 -8.10 10.91 -4.22
C GLN A 149 -8.55 9.58 -3.62
N LYS A 150 -9.70 9.59 -2.95
CA LYS A 150 -10.35 8.43 -2.35
C LYS A 150 -11.16 7.66 -3.40
N LEU A 151 -11.49 6.40 -3.07
CA LEU A 151 -12.41 5.58 -3.84
C LEU A 151 -13.82 5.80 -3.29
N GLU A 152 -14.67 6.38 -4.12
CA GLU A 152 -16.08 6.58 -3.83
C GLU A 152 -16.92 5.41 -4.36
N THR A 153 -17.99 5.10 -3.64
CA THR A 153 -19.01 4.14 -4.02
C THR A 153 -20.39 4.76 -3.81
N SER A 154 -21.36 4.38 -4.64
CA SER A 154 -22.76 4.79 -4.48
C SER A 154 -23.53 3.89 -3.52
N GLU A 155 -22.93 2.76 -3.10
CA GLU A 155 -23.57 1.76 -2.22
C GLU A 155 -23.35 2.06 -0.73
N HIS A 156 -22.39 2.93 -0.39
CA HIS A 156 -22.02 3.27 0.97
C HIS A 156 -21.59 4.73 1.05
N ASP A 157 -21.92 5.40 2.16
CA ASP A 157 -21.54 6.81 2.39
C ASP A 157 -20.03 6.99 2.69
N ASP A 158 -19.33 5.89 2.93
CA ASP A 158 -17.90 5.90 3.21
C ASP A 158 -17.04 6.13 1.96
N GLU A 159 -16.07 7.03 2.10
CA GLU A 159 -14.97 7.18 1.13
C GLU A 159 -13.74 6.36 1.56
N PHE A 160 -13.23 5.53 0.66
CA PHE A 160 -12.13 4.63 0.99
C PHE A 160 -10.77 5.17 0.54
N LEU A 161 -9.80 5.18 1.46
CA LEU A 161 -8.39 5.27 1.11
C LEU A 161 -7.91 3.93 0.56
N VAL A 162 -7.06 3.98 -0.47
CA VAL A 162 -6.43 2.79 -1.06
C VAL A 162 -4.91 2.92 -0.99
N VAL A 163 -4.27 1.92 -0.39
CA VAL A 163 -2.81 1.76 -0.35
C VAL A 163 -2.47 0.35 -0.82
N PHE A 164 -1.36 0.18 -1.53
CA PHE A 164 -0.86 -1.15 -1.86
C PHE A 164 0.16 -1.59 -0.82
N GLN A 165 -0.08 -2.75 -0.20
CA GLN A 165 0.99 -3.48 0.46
C GLN A 165 1.79 -4.22 -0.60
N CYS A 166 3.10 -4.04 -0.57
CA CYS A 166 4.03 -4.53 -1.57
C CYS A 166 5.18 -5.28 -0.91
N ARG A 167 5.96 -5.94 -1.75
CA ARG A 167 7.23 -6.56 -1.42
C ARG A 167 8.29 -5.95 -2.31
N VAL A 168 9.40 -5.51 -1.74
CA VAL A 168 10.52 -4.91 -2.48
C VAL A 168 11.73 -5.82 -2.44
N GLU A 169 12.41 -6.00 -3.55
CA GLU A 169 13.64 -6.79 -3.57
C GLU A 169 14.68 -6.16 -2.63
N PRO A 170 15.37 -6.97 -1.81
CA PRO A 170 16.48 -6.47 -1.01
C PRO A 170 17.51 -5.74 -1.89
N ASP A 171 18.03 -4.63 -1.37
CA ASP A 171 19.11 -3.85 -1.99
C ASP A 171 18.80 -3.23 -3.38
N SER A 172 17.55 -3.33 -3.85
CA SER A 172 17.11 -2.81 -5.14
C SER A 172 16.55 -1.38 -5.11
N PHE A 173 16.73 -0.67 -3.99
CA PHE A 173 16.11 0.63 -3.74
C PHE A 173 17.09 1.63 -3.11
N THR A 174 16.85 2.91 -3.37
CA THR A 174 17.57 4.02 -2.73
C THR A 174 16.72 4.63 -1.63
N VAL A 175 17.31 4.87 -0.46
CA VAL A 175 16.66 5.61 0.64
C VAL A 175 16.85 7.11 0.37
N GLU A 176 15.80 7.77 -0.12
CA GLU A 176 15.84 9.19 -0.54
C GLU A 176 15.53 10.16 0.60
N ARG A 177 14.87 9.65 1.62
CA ARG A 177 14.68 10.31 2.90
C ARG A 177 14.71 9.23 3.94
N ASP A 178 15.64 9.36 4.86
CA ASP A 178 15.64 8.62 6.11
C ASP A 178 15.15 9.55 7.21
N THR A 179 14.32 9.06 8.13
CA THR A 179 14.01 9.81 9.35
C THR A 179 14.28 8.92 10.55
N ASN A 180 15.57 8.82 10.92
CA ASN A 180 16.11 8.14 12.09
C ASN A 180 15.67 6.65 12.24
N ASP A 181 16.19 6.00 13.30
CA ASP A 181 16.26 4.55 13.52
C ASP A 181 14.94 3.75 13.42
N ASP A 182 13.77 4.40 13.37
CA ASP A 182 12.47 3.72 13.34
C ASP A 182 11.88 3.53 11.94
N ASN A 183 12.54 4.04 10.89
CA ASN A 183 12.06 4.04 9.50
C ASN A 183 10.73 4.79 9.28
N SER A 184 10.23 5.54 10.28
CA SER A 184 9.06 6.38 10.10
C SER A 184 9.32 7.36 8.95
N ARG A 185 8.30 7.68 8.14
CA ARG A 185 8.38 8.65 7.03
C ARG A 185 9.50 8.42 6.00
N ALA A 186 10.16 7.26 6.01
CA ALA A 186 11.24 6.97 5.08
C ALA A 186 10.68 6.86 3.66
N ILE A 187 11.40 7.41 2.69
CA ILE A 187 11.02 7.36 1.28
C ILE A 187 12.03 6.49 0.57
N TRP A 188 11.55 5.39 0.01
CA TRP A 188 12.37 4.48 -0.79
C TRP A 188 12.00 4.66 -2.26
N ARG A 189 13.00 4.74 -3.13
CA ARG A 189 12.83 4.78 -4.58
C ARG A 189 13.37 3.51 -5.19
N VAL A 190 12.50 2.81 -5.92
CA VAL A 190 12.84 1.61 -6.69
C VAL A 190 12.99 2.02 -8.15
N ALA A 191 14.19 1.90 -8.72
CA ALA A 191 14.47 2.34 -10.09
C ALA A 191 13.81 1.41 -11.12
N ASP A 192 13.94 0.09 -10.93
CA ASP A 192 13.29 -0.93 -11.73
C ASP A 192 11.95 -1.36 -11.09
N PRO A 193 10.79 -1.11 -11.73
CA PRO A 193 9.50 -1.46 -11.15
C PRO A 193 9.29 -2.97 -10.94
N THR A 194 10.06 -3.85 -11.60
CA THR A 194 9.95 -5.31 -11.42
C THR A 194 10.43 -5.79 -10.05
N ASN A 195 11.23 -4.96 -9.38
CA ASN A 195 11.75 -5.17 -8.03
C ASN A 195 10.77 -4.69 -6.94
N LEU A 196 9.57 -4.22 -7.32
CA LEU A 196 8.49 -3.89 -6.41
C LEU A 196 7.21 -4.61 -6.84
N ARG A 197 6.67 -5.46 -5.98
CA ARG A 197 5.53 -6.33 -6.31
C ARG A 197 4.35 -6.05 -5.39
N PRO A 198 3.17 -5.63 -5.88
CA PRO A 198 1.99 -5.52 -5.05
C PRO A 198 1.52 -6.93 -4.64
N CYS A 199 1.17 -7.11 -3.36
CA CYS A 199 0.68 -8.38 -2.84
C CYS A 199 -0.67 -8.26 -2.11
N ALA A 200 -1.10 -7.04 -1.75
CA ALA A 200 -2.45 -6.80 -1.26
C ALA A 200 -2.90 -5.37 -1.56
N VAL A 201 -4.22 -5.18 -1.65
CA VAL A 201 -4.86 -3.88 -1.58
C VAL A 201 -5.31 -3.65 -0.15
N LEU A 202 -4.90 -2.53 0.44
CA LEU A 202 -5.33 -2.09 1.75
C LEU A 202 -6.43 -1.04 1.57
N MET A 203 -7.55 -1.22 2.29
CA MET A 203 -8.65 -0.26 2.34
C MET A 203 -8.90 0.20 3.77
N SER A 204 -9.08 1.50 3.94
CA SER A 204 -9.39 2.15 5.23
C SER A 204 -10.33 3.32 4.99
N THR A 205 -11.11 3.70 5.99
CA THR A 205 -11.92 4.92 5.95
C THR A 205 -11.26 6.03 6.77
N VAL A 206 -11.59 7.28 6.47
CA VAL A 206 -11.15 8.41 7.29
C VAL A 206 -12.25 8.69 8.30
N ALA A 207 -11.91 8.77 9.58
CA ALA A 207 -12.89 9.22 10.58
C ALA A 207 -13.41 10.63 10.22
N PRO A 208 -14.71 10.90 10.39
CA PRO A 208 -15.29 12.23 10.18
C PRO A 208 -14.56 13.33 10.96
#